data_AF-A0A8T7J8G2-F1
#
_entry.id   AF-A0A8T7J8G2-F1
#
_cell.length_a   1.000
_cell.length_b   1.000
_cell.length_c   1.000
_cell.angle_alpha   90.00
_cell.angle_beta   90.00
_cell.angle_gamma   90.00
#
_symmetry.space_group_name_H-M   'P 1'
#
loop_
_entity.id
_entity.type
_entity.pdbx_description
1 polymer ?
#
loop_
_entity_poly.entity_id
_entity_poly.type
_entity_poly.pdbx_seq_one_letter_code
_entity_poly.pdbx_strand_id
1 'polypeptide(L)'
;MFVHDHNTYLVLLSLSIAMMAGYSGITLSRQMASMPFWQRQITLSMSAIALGGGVWSMHFIAMLAMELPFDFFYDSLITLISSFVAILANAVALLLTVDRPNSQHRRLIAGVVFGLGVAAMHYIGMAGLQGAVPMYSTFGLLVSAFSAITLGPLAIEWAFNPKRGFRIAALVFAIAVSGVHYSAMFGTHFDPHDLTDGVGPTISNQAMTFGVTVCSFIIAAAFLLTGSWFETLERRRNASQEPANLSSAPAAHTEDIRLPFERGGKTHLLPLDEIYAVQAEGHYSKLFGENESFFCPLSVSEIENRTQGHSLQRVHRSFLVNFAYVESFERKKNIGTCYLQQPCTIAEVPVGRTRLADTIDRLALHERRQVVARAK
;
A
#
# COMPACT_ATOMS: atom_id res chain seq x y z
N MET A 1 43.82 12.86 21.64
CA MET A 1 43.04 12.00 20.73
C MET A 1 41.78 11.62 21.47
N PHE A 2 40.75 12.46 21.42
CA PHE A 2 39.49 12.14 22.10
C PHE A 2 38.81 11.03 21.31
N VAL A 3 38.74 9.85 21.90
CA VAL A 3 37.87 8.78 21.42
C VAL A 3 36.46 9.30 21.64
N HIS A 4 35.71 9.55 20.56
CA HIS A 4 34.31 9.93 20.66
C HIS A 4 33.54 8.72 21.19
N ASP A 5 33.36 8.65 22.50
CA ASP A 5 32.48 7.65 23.08
C ASP A 5 31.05 8.00 22.66
N HIS A 6 30.31 6.97 22.25
CA HIS A 6 28.95 7.13 21.78
C HIS A 6 28.04 6.29 22.66
N ASN A 7 26.96 6.90 23.14
CA ASN A 7 25.92 6.16 23.81
C ASN A 7 25.28 5.16 22.83
N THR A 8 25.59 3.87 23.00
CA THR A 8 25.17 2.81 22.06
C THR A 8 23.66 2.73 21.94
N TYR A 9 22.90 3.05 22.99
CA TYR A 9 21.43 3.04 22.95
C TYR A 9 20.88 4.13 22.01
N LEU A 10 21.46 5.33 22.02
CA LEU A 10 21.05 6.41 21.13
C LEU A 10 21.48 6.14 19.68
N VAL A 11 22.63 5.49 19.47
CA VAL A 11 23.05 5.02 18.13
C VAL A 11 22.07 3.99 17.57
N LEU A 12 21.66 3.01 18.37
CA LEU A 12 20.67 2.01 17.94
C LEU A 12 19.27 2.63 17.75
N LEU A 13 18.90 3.60 18.59
CA LEU A 13 17.65 4.34 18.46
C LEU A 13 17.62 5.15 17.15
N SER A 14 18.68 5.89 16.83
CA SER A 14 18.76 6.69 15.61
C SER A 14 18.62 5.80 14.36
N LEU A 15 19.29 4.64 14.35
CA LEU A 15 19.14 3.65 13.28
C LEU A 15 17.70 3.11 13.18
N SER A 16 17.07 2.82 14.32
CA SER A 16 15.70 2.30 14.38
C SER A 16 14.69 3.32 13.83
N ILE A 17 14.82 4.60 14.21
CA ILE A 17 13.97 5.69 13.70
C ILE A 17 14.18 5.89 12.20
N ALA A 18 15.42 5.84 11.71
CA ALA A 18 15.71 5.91 10.28
C ALA A 18 15.05 4.76 9.50
N MET A 19 15.09 3.54 10.05
CA MET A 19 14.46 2.37 9.46
C MET A 19 12.94 2.50 9.41
N MET A 20 12.30 2.97 10.49
CA MET A 20 10.86 3.17 10.56
C MET A 20 10.39 4.26 9.59
N ALA A 21 11.15 5.35 9.48
CA ALA A 21 10.91 6.41 8.50
C ALA A 21 11.05 5.91 7.06
N GLY A 22 12.14 5.18 6.78
CA GLY A 22 12.38 4.53 5.50
C GLY A 22 11.24 3.61 5.10
N TYR A 23 10.80 2.74 6.01
CA TYR A 23 9.66 1.84 5.78
C TYR A 23 8.40 2.61 5.41
N SER A 24 8.02 3.61 6.23
CA SER A 24 6.79 4.38 6.06
C SER A 24 6.79 5.14 4.74
N GLY A 25 7.85 5.90 4.47
CA GLY A 25 7.96 6.75 3.28
C GLY A 25 8.12 5.96 1.97
N ILE A 26 8.90 4.87 1.98
CA ILE A 26 9.03 3.99 0.79
C ILE A 26 7.71 3.28 0.51
N THR A 27 7.00 2.81 1.55
CA THR A 27 5.72 2.10 1.39
C THR A 27 4.62 3.03 0.86
N LEU A 28 4.54 4.26 1.36
CA LEU A 28 3.61 5.28 0.84
C LEU A 28 3.95 5.63 -0.62
N SER A 29 5.23 5.83 -0.92
CA SER A 29 5.62 6.28 -2.25
C SER A 29 5.40 5.26 -3.37
N ARG A 30 5.50 3.96 -3.08
CA ARG A 30 5.25 2.91 -4.09
C ARG A 30 3.78 2.80 -4.51
N GLN A 31 2.83 3.31 -3.72
CA GLN A 31 1.40 3.28 -4.05
C GLN A 31 0.97 4.47 -4.93
N MET A 32 1.83 5.47 -5.11
CA MET A 32 1.48 6.72 -5.79
C MET A 32 1.16 6.56 -7.29
N ALA A 33 1.69 5.54 -7.95
CA ALA A 33 1.59 5.40 -9.41
C ALA A 33 0.15 5.21 -9.92
N SER A 34 -0.75 4.67 -9.08
CA SER A 34 -2.16 4.42 -9.43
C SER A 34 -3.14 5.45 -8.84
N MET A 35 -2.65 6.49 -8.18
CA MET A 35 -3.47 7.48 -7.48
C MET A 35 -3.84 8.68 -8.39
N PRO A 36 -5.03 9.30 -8.21
CA PRO A 36 -5.37 10.55 -8.87
C PRO A 36 -4.43 11.69 -8.41
N PHE A 37 -4.30 12.73 -9.24
CA PHE A 37 -3.31 13.80 -9.06
C PHE A 37 -3.28 14.40 -7.65
N TRP A 38 -4.44 14.72 -7.08
CA TRP A 38 -4.53 15.33 -5.74
C TRP A 38 -4.02 14.41 -4.63
N GLN A 39 -4.48 13.15 -4.60
CA GLN A 39 -4.04 12.16 -3.61
C GLN A 39 -2.56 11.85 -3.77
N ARG A 40 -2.08 11.84 -5.01
CA ARG A 40 -0.66 11.66 -5.33
C ARG A 40 0.20 12.79 -4.75
N GLN A 41 -0.20 14.05 -4.88
CA GLN A 41 0.56 15.17 -4.31
C GLN A 41 0.60 15.11 -2.78
N ILE A 42 -0.52 14.80 -2.12
CA ILE A 42 -0.56 14.62 -0.66
C ILE A 42 0.37 13.47 -0.24
N THR A 43 0.29 12.32 -0.92
CA THR A 43 1.11 11.15 -0.60
C THR A 43 2.60 11.42 -0.83
N LEU A 44 2.95 12.18 -1.86
CA LEU A 44 4.32 12.59 -2.14
C LEU A 44 4.87 13.48 -1.02
N SER A 45 4.09 14.50 -0.61
CA SER A 45 4.45 15.38 0.49
C SER A 45 4.63 14.60 1.80
N MET A 46 3.68 13.72 2.15
CA MET A 46 3.78 12.89 3.35
C MET A 46 4.99 11.95 3.30
N SER A 47 5.28 11.36 2.14
CA SER A 47 6.46 10.48 1.96
C SER A 47 7.76 11.27 2.11
N ALA A 48 7.85 12.47 1.52
CA ALA A 48 9.02 13.32 1.60
C ALA A 48 9.27 13.83 3.04
N ILE A 49 8.22 14.24 3.74
CA ILE A 49 8.28 14.65 5.15
C ILE A 49 8.72 13.48 6.03
N ALA A 50 8.16 12.28 5.83
CA ALA A 50 8.54 11.10 6.60
C ALA A 50 10.01 10.71 6.37
N LEU A 51 10.46 10.61 5.11
CA LEU A 51 11.84 10.26 4.79
C LEU A 51 12.83 11.34 5.23
N GLY A 52 12.56 12.61 4.92
CA GLY A 52 13.42 13.74 5.28
C GLY A 52 13.46 13.96 6.80
N GLY A 53 12.31 13.90 7.46
CA GLY A 53 12.21 13.95 8.92
C GLY A 53 12.93 12.79 9.61
N GLY A 54 12.92 11.60 8.99
CA GLY A 54 13.70 10.45 9.44
C GLY A 54 15.21 10.65 9.31
N VAL A 55 15.68 11.20 8.18
CA VAL A 55 17.10 11.58 7.99
C VAL A 55 17.52 12.60 9.05
N TRP A 56 16.69 13.62 9.27
CA TRP A 56 16.95 14.67 10.25
C TRP A 56 16.96 14.14 11.68
N SER A 57 15.95 13.34 12.06
CA SER A 57 15.87 12.73 13.39
C SER A 57 17.05 11.79 13.64
N MET A 58 17.42 10.95 12.66
CA MET A 58 18.57 10.06 12.78
C MET A 58 19.84 10.86 13.07
N HIS A 59 20.10 11.91 12.29
CA HIS A 59 21.28 12.76 12.47
C HIS A 59 21.32 13.38 13.87
N PHE A 60 20.24 14.04 14.33
CA PHE A 60 20.26 14.73 15.63
C PHE A 60 20.22 13.78 16.82
N ILE A 61 19.56 12.62 16.72
CA ILE A 61 19.67 11.57 17.75
C ILE A 61 21.11 11.03 17.81
N ALA A 62 21.79 10.87 16.67
CA ALA A 62 23.20 10.47 16.64
C ALA A 62 24.12 11.56 17.20
N MET A 63 23.85 12.85 16.95
CA MET A 63 24.58 13.96 17.56
C MET A 63 24.40 13.99 19.09
N LEU A 64 23.19 13.73 19.58
CA LEU A 64 22.91 13.60 21.02
C LEU A 64 23.58 12.35 21.63
N ALA A 65 23.96 11.36 20.80
CA ALA A 65 24.69 10.19 21.27
C ALA A 65 26.17 10.47 21.54
N MET A 66 26.72 11.59 21.04
CA MET A 66 28.12 11.94 21.20
C MET A 66 28.39 12.52 22.59
N GLU A 67 29.47 12.07 23.21
CA GLU A 67 29.93 12.57 24.50
C GLU A 67 31.14 13.49 24.28
N LEU A 68 30.94 14.80 24.45
CA LEU A 68 31.98 15.82 24.40
C LEU A 68 32.31 16.34 25.81
N PRO A 69 33.56 16.74 26.09
CA PRO A 69 33.97 17.23 27.42
C PRO A 69 33.49 18.66 27.73
N PHE A 70 32.68 19.25 26.86
CA PHE A 70 32.12 20.59 26.97
C PHE A 70 30.68 20.61 26.44
N ASP A 71 29.91 21.57 26.93
CA ASP A 71 28.52 21.78 26.51
C ASP A 71 28.44 22.38 25.10
N PHE A 72 27.44 21.96 24.34
CA PHE A 72 27.15 22.49 23.02
C PHE A 72 25.64 22.64 22.82
N PHE A 73 25.28 23.53 21.90
CA PHE A 73 23.91 23.94 21.56
C PHE A 73 23.74 23.94 20.05
N TYR A 74 22.52 24.24 19.60
CA TYR A 74 22.21 24.34 18.17
C TYR A 74 21.57 25.68 17.83
N ASP A 75 21.99 26.28 16.73
CA ASP A 75 21.29 27.39 16.10
C ASP A 75 19.94 26.91 15.56
N SER A 76 18.85 27.55 15.99
CA SER A 76 17.50 27.13 15.62
C SER A 76 17.23 27.23 14.12
N LEU A 77 17.72 28.29 13.46
CA LEU A 77 17.43 28.56 12.07
C LEU A 77 18.20 27.60 11.16
N ILE A 78 19.50 27.41 11.42
CA ILE A 78 20.34 26.49 10.65
C ILE A 78 19.85 25.06 10.83
N THR A 79 19.47 24.67 12.05
CA THR A 79 18.86 23.37 12.34
C THR A 79 17.58 23.16 11.53
N LEU A 80 16.71 24.17 11.49
CA LEU A 80 15.48 24.11 10.71
C LEU A 80 15.77 24.00 9.21
N ILE A 81 16.70 24.79 8.68
CA ILE A 81 17.14 24.74 7.27
C ILE A 81 17.64 23.33 6.92
N SER A 82 18.44 22.70 7.78
CA SER A 82 18.94 21.32 7.55
C SER A 82 17.79 20.32 7.35
N SER A 83 16.70 20.45 8.11
CA SER A 83 15.51 19.60 7.98
C SER A 83 14.81 19.80 6.63
N PHE A 84 14.67 21.05 6.17
CA PHE A 84 14.09 21.37 4.87
C PHE A 84 14.94 20.83 3.72
N VAL A 85 16.28 20.90 3.81
CA VAL A 85 17.18 20.31 2.81
C VAL A 85 16.97 18.80 2.69
N ALA A 86 16.86 18.08 3.80
CA ALA A 86 16.56 16.65 3.77
C ALA A 86 15.20 16.34 3.15
N ILE A 87 14.14 17.09 3.52
CA ILE A 87 12.80 16.90 2.97
C ILE A 87 12.79 17.16 1.47
N LEU A 88 13.41 18.25 1.01
CA LEU A 88 13.45 18.62 -0.40
C LEU A 88 14.25 17.61 -1.23
N ALA A 89 15.41 17.17 -0.74
CA ALA A 89 16.22 16.17 -1.44
C ALA A 89 15.45 14.85 -1.62
N ASN A 90 14.74 14.40 -0.58
CA ASN A 90 13.86 13.23 -0.66
C ASN A 90 12.68 13.47 -1.62
N ALA A 91 12.05 14.66 -1.59
CA ALA A 91 10.97 15.00 -2.52
C ALA A 91 11.43 14.92 -3.99
N VAL A 92 12.59 15.50 -4.31
CA VAL A 92 13.18 15.44 -5.66
C VAL A 92 13.50 14.00 -6.05
N ALA A 93 14.10 13.22 -5.16
CA ALA A 93 14.38 11.80 -5.42
C ALA A 93 13.09 11.01 -5.72
N LEU A 94 12.00 11.25 -4.98
CA LEU A 94 10.69 10.64 -5.22
C LEU A 94 10.09 11.06 -6.57
N LEU A 95 10.12 12.34 -6.92
CA LEU A 95 9.64 12.84 -8.21
C LEU A 95 10.38 12.20 -9.40
N LEU A 96 11.67 11.90 -9.21
CA LEU A 96 12.49 11.21 -10.20
C LEU A 96 12.16 9.71 -10.32
N THR A 97 11.63 9.05 -9.30
CA THR A 97 11.43 7.58 -9.32
C THR A 97 9.98 7.17 -9.56
N VAL A 98 9.00 7.88 -8.99
CA VAL A 98 7.59 7.42 -8.91
C VAL A 98 6.94 7.18 -10.28
N ASP A 99 7.17 8.06 -11.26
CA ASP A 99 6.52 7.92 -12.59
C ASP A 99 7.14 6.84 -13.49
N ARG A 100 8.42 6.53 -13.29
CA ARG A 100 9.15 5.57 -14.13
C ARG A 100 10.03 4.68 -13.28
N PRO A 101 9.43 3.84 -12.42
CA PRO A 101 10.16 3.01 -11.48
C PRO A 101 11.09 2.01 -12.18
N ASN A 102 10.81 1.63 -13.45
CA ASN A 102 11.65 0.72 -14.24
C ASN A 102 12.96 1.36 -14.77
N SER A 103 13.07 2.68 -14.82
CA SER A 103 14.24 3.36 -15.39
C SER A 103 15.44 3.35 -14.42
N GLN A 104 16.45 2.52 -14.73
CA GLN A 104 17.71 2.46 -13.95
C GLN A 104 18.41 3.83 -13.87
N HIS A 105 18.46 4.55 -14.98
CA HIS A 105 19.10 5.88 -15.04
C HIS A 105 18.43 6.89 -14.09
N ARG A 106 17.09 6.93 -14.05
CA ARG A 106 16.38 7.83 -13.11
C ARG A 106 16.61 7.42 -11.65
N ARG A 107 16.65 6.12 -11.34
CA ARG A 107 16.97 5.64 -9.98
C ARG A 107 18.40 5.98 -9.57
N LEU A 108 19.36 5.89 -10.49
CA LEU A 108 20.74 6.31 -10.24
C LEU A 108 20.82 7.81 -9.91
N ILE A 109 20.23 8.67 -10.75
CA ILE A 109 20.21 10.12 -10.50
C ILE A 109 19.51 10.45 -9.20
N ALA A 110 18.32 9.87 -8.96
CA ALA A 110 17.58 10.06 -7.71
C ALA A 110 18.39 9.62 -6.49
N GLY A 111 19.14 8.54 -6.62
CA GLY A 111 20.09 8.03 -5.64
C GLY A 111 21.21 9.01 -5.30
N VAL A 112 21.83 9.59 -6.32
CA VAL A 112 22.88 10.60 -6.14
C VAL A 112 22.30 11.85 -5.48
N VAL A 113 21.13 12.33 -5.93
CA VAL A 113 20.43 13.47 -5.32
C VAL A 113 20.10 13.20 -3.85
N PHE A 114 19.55 12.03 -3.55
CA PHE A 114 19.25 11.61 -2.18
C PHE A 114 20.52 11.56 -1.32
N GLY A 115 21.57 10.88 -1.75
CA GLY A 115 22.81 10.73 -1.00
C GLY A 115 23.50 12.07 -0.75
N LEU A 116 23.63 12.92 -1.77
CA LEU A 116 24.17 14.27 -1.63
C LEU A 116 23.30 15.14 -0.72
N GLY A 117 21.97 14.96 -0.77
CA GLY A 117 21.04 15.63 0.14
C GLY A 117 21.22 15.22 1.60
N VAL A 118 21.49 13.94 1.87
CA VAL A 118 21.82 13.45 3.22
C VAL A 118 23.14 14.05 3.71
N ALA A 119 24.17 14.07 2.86
CA ALA A 119 25.45 14.69 3.19
C ALA A 119 25.31 16.21 3.43
N ALA A 120 24.59 16.92 2.55
CA ALA A 120 24.32 18.35 2.69
C ALA A 120 23.57 18.65 3.99
N MET A 121 22.51 17.88 4.28
CA MET A 121 21.79 18.01 5.54
C MET A 121 22.70 17.79 6.75
N HIS A 122 23.60 16.79 6.71
CA HIS A 122 24.56 16.54 7.79
C HIS A 122 25.47 17.75 8.00
N TYR A 123 26.14 18.26 6.97
CA TYR A 123 27.07 19.38 7.13
C TYR A 123 26.36 20.70 7.48
N ILE A 124 25.15 20.93 6.98
CA ILE A 124 24.34 22.09 7.40
C ILE A 124 23.94 21.93 8.88
N GLY A 125 23.54 20.74 9.32
CA GLY A 125 23.24 20.47 10.72
C GLY A 125 24.43 20.73 11.64
N MET A 126 25.62 20.26 11.23
CA MET A 126 26.90 20.49 11.92
C MET A 126 27.28 21.97 11.97
N ALA A 127 27.04 22.72 10.88
CA ALA A 127 27.26 24.17 10.85
C ALA A 127 26.34 24.94 11.80
N GLY A 128 25.26 24.30 12.29
CA GLY A 128 24.38 24.86 13.32
C GLY A 128 24.90 24.66 14.74
N LEU A 129 26.02 23.97 14.98
CA LEU A 129 26.56 23.80 16.33
C LEU A 129 27.05 25.14 16.90
N GLN A 130 26.78 25.34 18.18
CA GLN A 130 27.26 26.46 18.98
C GLN A 130 27.94 25.93 20.24
N GLY A 131 29.00 26.57 20.70
CA GLY A 131 29.83 26.05 21.80
C GLY A 131 30.89 25.03 21.35
N ALA A 132 30.73 24.50 20.13
CA ALA A 132 31.62 23.54 19.50
C ALA A 132 31.78 23.90 18.02
N VAL A 133 33.01 24.03 17.53
CA VAL A 133 33.28 24.22 16.11
C VAL A 133 33.77 22.90 15.51
N PRO A 134 33.05 22.35 14.50
CA PRO A 134 33.50 21.17 13.80
C PRO A 134 34.60 21.50 12.79
N MET A 135 35.74 20.84 12.95
CA MET A 135 36.88 20.89 12.05
C MET A 135 36.91 19.66 11.15
N TYR A 136 36.83 19.89 9.84
CA TYR A 136 36.76 18.84 8.84
C TYR A 136 38.12 18.56 8.20
N SER A 137 38.55 17.30 8.21
CA SER A 137 39.68 16.86 7.39
C SER A 137 39.27 16.68 5.92
N THR A 138 40.17 17.02 4.99
CA THR A 138 39.93 16.80 3.55
C THR A 138 39.64 15.32 3.25
N PHE A 139 40.34 14.40 3.90
CA PHE A 139 40.12 12.97 3.75
C PHE A 139 38.72 12.55 4.22
N GLY A 140 38.27 13.02 5.39
CA GLY A 140 36.92 12.77 5.90
C GLY A 140 35.82 13.27 4.95
N LEU A 141 35.99 14.49 4.41
CA LEU A 141 35.06 15.05 3.41
C LEU A 141 34.98 14.18 2.15
N LEU A 142 36.10 13.67 1.64
CA LEU A 142 36.12 12.79 0.48
C LEU A 142 35.44 11.44 0.77
N VAL A 143 35.69 10.85 1.94
CA VAL A 143 35.04 9.60 2.37
C VAL A 143 33.53 9.77 2.50
N SER A 144 33.08 10.90 3.05
CA SER A 144 31.66 11.26 3.14
C SER A 144 31.02 11.49 1.77
N ALA A 145 31.69 12.23 0.88
CA ALA A 145 31.19 12.43 -0.48
C ALA A 145 31.08 11.11 -1.24
N PHE A 146 32.09 10.24 -1.11
CA PHE A 146 32.10 8.91 -1.72
C PHE A 146 30.99 8.01 -1.16
N SER A 147 30.78 8.00 0.16
CA SER A 147 29.70 7.22 0.78
C SER A 147 28.33 7.72 0.32
N ALA A 148 28.13 9.04 0.19
CA ALA A 148 26.89 9.63 -0.30
C ALA A 148 26.54 9.19 -1.73
N ILE A 149 27.50 9.26 -2.65
CA ILE A 149 27.27 8.89 -4.07
C ILE A 149 27.19 7.37 -4.30
N THR A 150 27.52 6.55 -3.31
CA THR A 150 27.45 5.08 -3.41
C THR A 150 26.25 4.51 -2.66
N LEU A 151 26.10 4.86 -1.38
CA LEU A 151 25.00 4.40 -0.52
C LEU A 151 23.66 5.00 -0.93
N GLY A 152 23.63 6.24 -1.42
CA GLY A 152 22.41 6.90 -1.89
C GLY A 152 21.75 6.13 -3.05
N PRO A 153 22.46 5.89 -4.17
CA PRO A 153 21.98 5.02 -5.25
C PRO A 153 21.63 3.61 -4.80
N LEU A 154 22.39 3.01 -3.89
CA LEU A 154 22.07 1.69 -3.36
C LEU A 154 20.72 1.68 -2.65
N ALA A 155 20.45 2.67 -1.80
CA ALA A 155 19.18 2.81 -1.08
C ALA A 155 17.99 3.00 -2.02
N ILE A 156 18.12 3.92 -2.99
CA ILE A 156 17.06 4.19 -3.96
C ILE A 156 16.82 2.99 -4.89
N GLU A 157 17.87 2.27 -5.29
CA GLU A 157 17.74 1.05 -6.08
C GLU A 157 17.00 -0.04 -5.29
N TRP A 158 17.28 -0.23 -4.00
CA TRP A 158 16.52 -1.17 -3.18
C TRP A 158 15.07 -0.73 -2.95
N ALA A 159 14.83 0.56 -2.75
CA ALA A 159 13.50 1.11 -2.49
C ALA A 159 12.56 1.00 -3.70
N PHE A 160 13.05 1.30 -4.90
CA PHE A 160 12.20 1.50 -6.08
C PHE A 160 12.40 0.48 -7.19
N ASN A 161 13.34 -0.47 -7.07
CA ASN A 161 13.41 -1.60 -8.00
C ASN A 161 12.19 -2.52 -7.81
N PRO A 162 11.36 -2.73 -8.84
CA PRO A 162 10.15 -3.57 -8.73
C PRO A 162 10.44 -5.01 -8.30
N LYS A 163 11.64 -5.52 -8.56
CA LYS A 163 12.05 -6.90 -8.23
C LYS A 163 12.41 -7.08 -6.74
N ARG A 164 12.54 -6.00 -5.97
CA ARG A 164 12.99 -6.04 -4.58
C ARG A 164 11.86 -5.78 -3.58
N GLY A 165 11.87 -6.54 -2.49
CA GLY A 165 10.92 -6.40 -1.39
C GLY A 165 11.16 -5.12 -0.59
N PHE A 166 10.08 -4.40 -0.28
CA PHE A 166 10.13 -3.11 0.41
C PHE A 166 10.61 -3.19 1.87
N ARG A 167 10.44 -4.34 2.55
CA ARG A 167 10.85 -4.52 3.96
C ARG A 167 12.36 -4.36 4.14
N ILE A 168 13.14 -4.97 3.26
CA ILE A 168 14.61 -4.87 3.33
C ILE A 168 15.10 -3.51 2.82
N ALA A 169 14.34 -2.86 1.93
CA ALA A 169 14.68 -1.52 1.47
C ALA A 169 14.71 -0.49 2.60
N ALA A 170 13.84 -0.63 3.61
CA ALA A 170 13.86 0.22 4.80
C ALA A 170 15.16 0.08 5.61
N LEU A 171 15.66 -1.15 5.76
CA LEU A 171 16.94 -1.42 6.43
C LEU A 171 18.12 -0.84 5.63
N VAL A 172 18.13 -1.04 4.31
CA VAL A 172 19.18 -0.48 3.43
C VAL A 172 19.14 1.04 3.45
N PHE A 173 17.96 1.65 3.48
CA PHE A 173 17.81 3.09 3.67
C PHE A 173 18.43 3.55 4.98
N ALA A 174 18.09 2.91 6.11
CA ALA A 174 18.64 3.26 7.42
C ALA A 174 20.17 3.15 7.45
N ILE A 175 20.71 2.04 6.94
CA ILE A 175 22.16 1.82 6.82
C ILE A 175 22.82 2.87 5.93
N ALA A 176 22.18 3.26 4.82
CA ALA A 176 22.72 4.27 3.92
C ALA A 176 22.79 5.64 4.61
N VAL A 177 21.72 6.08 5.27
CA VAL A 177 21.71 7.38 5.95
C VAL A 177 22.70 7.39 7.12
N SER A 178 22.69 6.36 7.97
CA SER A 178 23.65 6.23 9.09
C SER A 178 25.08 6.11 8.57
N GLY A 179 25.31 5.38 7.49
CA GLY A 179 26.62 5.24 6.86
C GLY A 179 27.17 6.57 6.37
N VAL A 180 26.34 7.39 5.69
CA VAL A 180 26.75 8.75 5.29
C VAL A 180 27.08 9.60 6.52
N HIS A 181 26.24 9.59 7.55
CA HIS A 181 26.46 10.35 8.79
C HIS A 181 27.79 9.94 9.47
N TYR A 182 27.98 8.68 9.80
CA TYR A 182 29.19 8.24 10.51
C TYR A 182 30.46 8.34 9.64
N SER A 183 30.34 8.23 8.31
CA SER A 183 31.46 8.50 7.41
C SER A 183 31.88 9.98 7.39
N ALA A 184 30.93 10.91 7.56
CA ALA A 184 31.22 12.33 7.72
C ALA A 184 31.84 12.64 9.09
N MET A 185 31.42 11.91 10.13
CA MET A 185 32.02 11.98 11.46
C MET A 185 33.46 11.43 11.51
N PHE A 186 33.79 10.43 10.68
CA PHE A 186 35.08 9.70 10.67
C PHE A 186 36.33 10.58 10.41
N GLY A 187 36.17 11.86 10.06
CA GLY A 187 37.27 12.81 9.93
C GLY A 187 36.95 14.20 10.47
N THR A 188 36.02 14.29 11.42
CA THR A 188 35.59 15.53 12.06
C THR A 188 36.07 15.56 13.51
N HIS A 189 36.68 16.67 13.92
CA HIS A 189 37.06 16.95 15.30
C HIS A 189 36.30 18.16 15.82
N PHE A 190 36.10 18.25 17.13
CA PHE A 190 35.36 19.35 17.75
C PHE A 190 36.26 20.08 18.72
N ASP A 191 36.42 21.38 18.49
CA ASP A 191 37.10 22.28 19.41
C ASP A 191 36.05 23.16 20.11
N PRO A 192 36.24 23.49 21.40
CA PRO A 192 35.35 24.40 22.10
C PRO A 192 35.43 25.79 21.47
N HIS A 193 34.28 26.46 21.36
CA HIS A 193 34.19 27.81 20.80
C HIS A 193 33.32 28.69 21.68
N ASP A 194 33.72 29.94 21.88
CA ASP A 194 32.99 30.86 22.74
C ASP A 194 31.59 31.16 22.16
N LEU A 195 30.59 31.16 23.05
CA LEU A 195 29.17 31.36 22.69
C LEU A 195 28.84 32.81 22.27
N THR A 196 29.83 33.69 22.16
CA THR A 196 29.64 35.13 21.91
C THR A 196 29.27 35.47 20.47
N ASP A 197 29.43 34.52 19.52
CA ASP A 197 29.31 34.78 18.08
C ASP A 197 27.93 34.43 17.47
N GLY A 198 27.00 33.89 18.26
CA GLY A 198 25.69 33.45 17.78
C GLY A 198 24.63 34.57 17.80
N VAL A 199 24.31 35.15 16.64
CA VAL A 199 23.15 36.07 16.50
C VAL A 199 21.89 35.25 16.19
N GLY A 200 21.27 34.65 17.22
CA GLY A 200 20.02 33.90 17.02
C GLY A 200 19.55 33.08 18.24
N PRO A 201 18.29 32.61 18.24
CA PRO A 201 17.78 31.74 19.30
C PRO A 201 18.47 30.37 19.26
N THR A 202 18.91 29.91 20.43
CA THR A 202 19.64 28.65 20.60
C THR A 202 18.71 27.54 21.10
N ILE A 203 18.96 26.31 20.65
CA ILE A 203 18.27 25.09 21.09
C ILE A 203 19.22 24.33 22.02
N SER A 204 18.79 24.09 23.25
CA SER A 204 19.52 23.21 24.18
C SER A 204 19.38 21.74 23.78
N ASN A 205 20.31 20.90 24.26
CA ASN A 205 20.23 19.45 24.04
C ASN A 205 18.90 18.85 24.55
N GLN A 206 18.32 19.39 25.62
CA GLN A 206 17.00 18.99 26.13
C GLN A 206 15.87 19.36 25.17
N ALA A 207 15.87 20.59 24.65
CA ALA A 207 14.88 21.03 23.66
C ALA A 207 15.01 20.26 22.34
N MET A 208 16.23 19.97 21.91
CA MET A 208 16.50 19.11 20.75
C MET A 208 15.97 17.70 20.98
N THR A 209 16.25 17.12 22.16
CA THR A 209 15.74 15.79 22.56
C THR A 209 14.22 15.75 22.49
N PHE A 210 13.53 16.77 22.99
CA PHE A 210 12.08 16.87 22.88
C PHE A 210 11.62 16.92 21.41
N GLY A 211 12.26 17.75 20.59
CA GLY A 211 11.96 17.87 19.16
C GLY A 211 12.10 16.54 18.40
N VAL A 212 13.25 15.88 18.53
CA VAL A 212 13.48 14.58 17.87
C VAL A 212 12.58 13.48 18.44
N THR A 213 12.19 13.56 19.72
CA THR A 213 11.24 12.63 20.33
C THR A 213 9.86 12.78 19.70
N VAL A 214 9.33 14.00 19.58
CA VAL A 214 8.04 14.27 18.92
C VAL A 214 8.07 13.78 17.47
N CYS A 215 9.11 14.10 16.71
CA CYS A 215 9.28 13.60 15.34
C CYS A 215 9.33 12.07 15.29
N SER A 216 10.03 11.43 16.22
CA SER A 216 10.14 9.97 16.31
C SER A 216 8.79 9.30 16.60
N PHE A 217 7.98 9.87 17.50
CA PHE A 217 6.62 9.38 17.76
C PHE A 217 5.71 9.50 16.52
N ILE A 218 5.82 10.61 15.78
CA ILE A 218 5.07 10.79 14.53
C ILE A 218 5.51 9.75 13.49
N ILE A 219 6.82 9.51 13.35
CA ILE A 219 7.37 8.47 12.47
C ILE A 219 6.89 7.07 12.91
N ALA A 220 6.87 6.79 14.21
CA ALA A 220 6.38 5.52 14.74
C ALA A 220 4.88 5.31 14.49
N ALA A 221 4.06 6.35 14.69
CA ALA A 221 2.66 6.30 14.35
C ALA A 221 2.45 6.05 12.85
N ALA A 222 3.19 6.75 11.97
CA ALA A 222 3.16 6.53 10.53
C ALA A 222 3.57 5.10 10.15
N PHE A 223 4.59 4.56 10.81
CA PHE A 223 5.04 3.18 10.62
C PHE A 223 3.95 2.16 10.97
N LEU A 224 3.31 2.31 12.14
CA LEU A 224 2.22 1.42 12.57
C LEU A 224 0.98 1.53 11.65
N LEU A 225 0.63 2.74 11.22
CA LEU A 225 -0.48 2.96 10.29
C LEU A 225 -0.22 2.36 8.90
N THR A 226 0.99 2.57 8.36
CA THR A 226 1.36 2.00 7.06
C THR A 226 1.52 0.48 7.11
N GLY A 227 2.08 -0.05 8.20
CA GLY A 227 2.22 -1.50 8.43
C GLY A 227 0.89 -2.22 8.53
N SER A 228 -0.01 -1.75 9.40
CA SER A 228 -1.33 -2.36 9.60
C SER A 228 -2.21 -2.32 8.34
N TRP A 229 -2.16 -1.21 7.60
CA TRP A 229 -2.84 -1.11 6.30
C TRP A 229 -2.29 -2.11 5.28
N PHE A 230 -0.96 -2.25 5.21
CA PHE A 230 -0.33 -3.15 4.25
C PHE A 230 -0.60 -4.62 4.56
N GLU A 231 -0.52 -5.03 5.84
CA GLU A 231 -0.91 -6.39 6.23
C GLU A 231 -2.38 -6.67 5.88
N THR A 232 -3.26 -5.68 5.97
CA THR A 232 -4.67 -5.81 5.59
C THR A 232 -4.81 -5.99 4.08
N LEU A 233 -4.05 -5.24 3.28
CA LEU A 233 -4.02 -5.41 1.81
C LEU A 233 -3.40 -6.74 1.40
N GLU A 234 -2.30 -7.17 2.03
CA GLU A 234 -1.70 -8.48 1.79
C GLU A 234 -2.65 -9.59 2.19
N ARG A 235 -3.35 -9.49 3.33
CA ARG A 235 -4.40 -10.45 3.72
C ARG A 235 -5.54 -10.49 2.71
N ARG A 236 -6.02 -9.35 2.20
CA ARG A 236 -7.08 -9.31 1.16
C ARG A 236 -6.60 -9.87 -0.17
N ARG A 237 -5.38 -9.51 -0.59
CA ARG A 237 -4.76 -10.03 -1.81
C ARG A 237 -4.51 -11.51 -1.70
N ASN A 238 -3.95 -11.98 -0.59
CA ASN A 238 -3.72 -13.39 -0.31
C ASN A 238 -5.03 -14.13 -0.14
N ALA A 239 -6.10 -13.58 0.45
CA ALA A 239 -7.42 -14.22 0.45
C ALA A 239 -8.04 -14.29 -0.96
N SER A 240 -7.63 -13.39 -1.87
CA SER A 240 -8.03 -13.41 -3.28
C SER A 240 -7.07 -14.23 -4.17
N GLN A 241 -5.88 -14.56 -3.67
CA GLN A 241 -4.82 -15.32 -4.35
C GLN A 241 -4.55 -16.69 -3.70
N GLU A 242 -5.14 -16.98 -2.55
CA GLU A 242 -5.21 -18.30 -1.96
C GLU A 242 -5.88 -19.10 -3.07
N PRO A 243 -5.16 -20.03 -3.72
CA PRO A 243 -5.85 -20.96 -4.57
C PRO A 243 -6.89 -21.61 -3.66
N ALA A 244 -8.03 -22.00 -4.22
CA ALA A 244 -8.97 -22.89 -3.57
C ALA A 244 -8.26 -24.22 -3.20
N ASN A 245 -7.38 -24.18 -2.20
CA ASN A 245 -6.52 -25.26 -1.75
C ASN A 245 -7.13 -25.94 -0.52
N LEU A 246 -8.46 -25.86 -0.42
CA LEU A 246 -9.27 -26.98 0.04
C LEU A 246 -9.44 -28.05 -1.06
N SER A 247 -8.87 -27.86 -2.26
CA SER A 247 -8.82 -28.90 -3.30
C SER A 247 -7.59 -29.81 -3.14
N SER A 248 -7.64 -30.65 -2.10
CA SER A 248 -6.99 -31.96 -2.16
C SER A 248 -8.00 -33.03 -1.75
N ALA A 249 -9.08 -33.12 -2.51
CA ALA A 249 -9.86 -34.34 -2.67
C ALA A 249 -9.70 -34.82 -4.12
N PRO A 250 -9.66 -36.14 -4.36
CA PRO A 250 -9.22 -36.70 -5.63
C PRO A 250 -10.20 -36.35 -6.75
N ALA A 251 -9.67 -36.25 -7.97
CA ALA A 251 -10.43 -36.08 -9.20
C ALA A 251 -11.65 -37.02 -9.27
N ALA A 252 -12.87 -36.46 -9.26
CA ALA A 252 -14.03 -36.84 -10.07
C ALA A 252 -15.31 -36.06 -9.67
N HIS A 253 -16.08 -35.66 -10.69
CA HIS A 253 -17.48 -35.22 -10.70
C HIS A 253 -17.81 -33.71 -10.66
N THR A 254 -18.52 -33.29 -11.72
CA THR A 254 -19.40 -32.13 -11.90
C THR A 254 -19.69 -31.37 -10.59
N GLU A 255 -19.11 -30.19 -10.41
CA GLU A 255 -19.36 -29.35 -9.24
C GLU A 255 -20.83 -28.89 -9.22
N ASP A 256 -21.58 -29.48 -8.29
CA ASP A 256 -22.97 -29.22 -7.98
C ASP A 256 -23.06 -27.93 -7.15
N ILE A 257 -23.11 -26.76 -7.81
CA ILE A 257 -23.23 -25.46 -7.13
C ILE A 257 -24.60 -25.38 -6.43
N ARG A 258 -24.59 -25.06 -5.13
CA ARG A 258 -25.80 -24.93 -4.29
C ARG A 258 -25.92 -23.53 -3.69
N LEU A 259 -27.14 -22.98 -3.66
CA LEU A 259 -27.43 -21.68 -3.04
C LEU A 259 -28.02 -21.84 -1.63
N PRO A 260 -27.61 -21.02 -0.66
CA PRO A 260 -28.16 -21.09 0.69
C PRO A 260 -29.58 -20.51 0.76
N PHE A 261 -30.43 -21.11 1.58
CA PHE A 261 -31.73 -20.55 1.94
C PHE A 261 -32.07 -20.80 3.41
N GLU A 262 -32.92 -19.96 4.01
CA GLU A 262 -33.35 -20.11 5.40
C GLU A 262 -34.76 -20.71 5.50
N ARG A 263 -34.90 -21.74 6.34
CA ARG A 263 -36.19 -22.34 6.71
C ARG A 263 -36.16 -22.69 8.19
N GLY A 264 -37.14 -22.19 8.96
CA GLY A 264 -37.24 -22.49 10.39
C GLY A 264 -36.01 -22.08 11.22
N GLY A 265 -35.34 -20.99 10.83
CA GLY A 265 -34.14 -20.48 11.51
C GLY A 265 -32.85 -21.28 11.24
N LYS A 266 -32.86 -22.22 10.27
CA LYS A 266 -31.68 -22.96 9.82
C LYS A 266 -31.37 -22.65 8.36
N THR A 267 -30.07 -22.63 8.03
CA THR A 267 -29.59 -22.49 6.65
C THR A 267 -29.53 -23.87 5.99
N HIS A 268 -30.20 -24.00 4.86
CA HIS A 268 -30.21 -25.16 3.97
C HIS A 268 -29.55 -24.79 2.63
N LEU A 269 -29.21 -25.78 1.81
CA LEU A 269 -28.57 -25.59 0.50
C LEU A 269 -29.45 -26.18 -0.60
N LEU A 270 -29.78 -25.38 -1.61
CA LEU A 270 -30.59 -25.76 -2.76
C LEU A 270 -29.71 -25.88 -4.02
N PRO A 271 -29.69 -27.03 -4.70
CA PRO A 271 -28.99 -27.21 -5.98
C PRO A 271 -29.45 -26.24 -7.07
N LEU A 272 -28.55 -25.88 -8.00
CA LEU A 272 -28.86 -24.95 -9.10
C LEU A 272 -29.91 -25.48 -10.08
N ASP A 273 -29.96 -26.79 -10.28
CA ASP A 273 -30.97 -27.45 -11.09
C ASP A 273 -32.34 -27.42 -10.43
N GLU A 274 -32.48 -27.24 -9.12
CA GLU A 274 -33.79 -27.05 -8.47
C GLU A 274 -34.29 -25.59 -8.52
N ILE A 275 -33.48 -24.65 -9.05
CA ILE A 275 -33.81 -23.22 -9.07
C ILE A 275 -34.26 -22.77 -10.47
N TYR A 276 -35.48 -22.27 -10.55
CA TYR A 276 -36.11 -21.78 -11.78
C TYR A 276 -35.79 -20.30 -12.01
N ALA A 277 -35.91 -19.48 -10.96
CA ALA A 277 -35.64 -18.05 -11.00
C ALA A 277 -35.23 -17.50 -9.64
N VAL A 278 -34.65 -16.30 -9.64
CA VAL A 278 -34.28 -15.55 -8.44
C VAL A 278 -34.77 -14.12 -8.56
N GLN A 279 -35.39 -13.58 -7.50
CA GLN A 279 -35.86 -12.20 -7.42
C GLN A 279 -35.15 -11.43 -6.30
N ALA A 280 -34.80 -10.17 -6.56
CA ALA A 280 -34.25 -9.27 -5.54
C ALA A 280 -35.34 -8.73 -4.62
N GLU A 281 -35.11 -8.83 -3.31
CA GLU A 281 -35.91 -8.19 -2.26
C GLU A 281 -35.00 -7.38 -1.33
N GLY A 282 -34.68 -6.14 -1.72
CA GLY A 282 -33.76 -5.27 -0.96
C GLY A 282 -32.33 -5.82 -0.94
N HIS A 283 -31.84 -6.23 0.23
CA HIS A 283 -30.48 -6.78 0.43
C HIS A 283 -30.41 -8.31 0.36
N TYR A 284 -31.56 -8.99 0.25
CA TYR A 284 -31.69 -10.43 0.16
C TYR A 284 -32.39 -10.82 -1.15
N SER A 285 -32.51 -12.12 -1.40
CA SER A 285 -33.14 -12.64 -2.61
C SER A 285 -34.14 -13.74 -2.29
N LYS A 286 -35.10 -13.93 -3.18
CA LYS A 286 -36.05 -15.03 -3.14
C LYS A 286 -35.74 -16.01 -4.25
N LEU A 287 -35.50 -17.28 -3.91
CA LEU A 287 -35.29 -18.37 -4.87
C LEU A 287 -36.64 -19.02 -5.18
N PHE A 288 -36.94 -19.26 -6.45
CA PHE A 288 -38.13 -19.97 -6.87
C PHE A 288 -37.76 -21.37 -7.32
N GLY A 289 -38.28 -22.38 -6.62
CA GLY A 289 -38.22 -23.79 -7.02
C GLY A 289 -39.53 -24.25 -7.64
N GLU A 290 -39.69 -25.57 -7.72
CA GLU A 290 -40.83 -26.23 -8.36
C GLU A 290 -42.17 -25.85 -7.67
N ASN A 291 -42.29 -26.07 -6.36
CA ASN A 291 -43.55 -25.89 -5.62
C ASN A 291 -43.47 -24.92 -4.43
N GLU A 292 -42.28 -24.40 -4.12
CA GLU A 292 -42.14 -23.39 -3.07
C GLU A 292 -41.07 -22.36 -3.42
N SER A 293 -41.07 -21.27 -2.66
CA SER A 293 -40.07 -20.22 -2.78
C SER A 293 -39.31 -20.08 -1.46
N PHE A 294 -38.02 -19.82 -1.56
CA PHE A 294 -37.10 -19.84 -0.43
C PHE A 294 -36.45 -18.48 -0.21
N PHE A 295 -36.32 -18.09 1.05
CA PHE A 295 -35.58 -16.88 1.43
C PHE A 295 -34.08 -17.18 1.36
N CYS A 296 -33.33 -16.40 0.58
CA CYS A 296 -31.88 -16.49 0.46
C CYS A 296 -31.24 -15.20 1.00
N PRO A 297 -30.29 -15.30 1.96
CA PRO A 297 -29.65 -14.13 2.55
C PRO A 297 -28.69 -13.41 1.60
N LEU A 298 -28.39 -13.99 0.43
CA LEU A 298 -27.50 -13.40 -0.57
C LEU A 298 -28.26 -12.41 -1.46
N SER A 299 -27.55 -11.36 -1.89
CA SER A 299 -28.08 -10.45 -2.91
C SER A 299 -28.04 -11.07 -4.31
N VAL A 300 -28.91 -10.61 -5.20
CA VAL A 300 -28.97 -11.01 -6.62
C VAL A 300 -27.62 -10.89 -7.34
N SER A 301 -26.84 -9.84 -7.04
CA SER A 301 -25.51 -9.65 -7.64
C SER A 301 -24.48 -10.65 -7.09
N GLU A 302 -24.61 -11.06 -5.83
CA GLU A 302 -23.74 -12.07 -5.24
C GLU A 302 -24.08 -13.47 -5.78
N ILE A 303 -25.36 -13.77 -5.97
CA ILE A 303 -25.80 -14.99 -6.65
C ILE A 303 -25.28 -15.01 -8.09
N GLU A 304 -25.43 -13.93 -8.86
CA GLU A 304 -24.91 -13.82 -10.23
C GLU A 304 -23.41 -14.11 -10.32
N ASN A 305 -22.61 -13.59 -9.38
CA ASN A 305 -21.17 -13.84 -9.33
C ASN A 305 -20.84 -15.30 -9.00
N ARG A 306 -21.61 -15.95 -8.11
CA ARG A 306 -21.42 -17.36 -7.75
C ARG A 306 -21.84 -18.33 -8.85
N THR A 307 -22.76 -17.90 -9.72
CA THR A 307 -23.32 -18.75 -10.79
C THR A 307 -22.81 -18.38 -12.18
N GLN A 308 -21.69 -17.65 -12.27
CA GLN A 308 -21.07 -17.29 -13.54
C GLN A 308 -20.69 -18.56 -14.32
N GLY A 309 -21.09 -18.63 -15.59
CA GLY A 309 -20.86 -19.80 -16.45
C GLY A 309 -21.93 -20.90 -16.35
N HIS A 310 -22.89 -20.81 -15.43
CA HIS A 310 -24.00 -21.77 -15.30
C HIS A 310 -25.29 -21.27 -15.95
N SER A 311 -26.34 -22.09 -15.91
CA SER A 311 -27.63 -21.82 -16.56
C SER A 311 -28.43 -20.68 -15.93
N LEU A 312 -28.14 -20.31 -14.67
CA LEU A 312 -28.77 -19.19 -13.96
C LEU A 312 -28.10 -17.86 -14.32
N GLN A 313 -28.82 -16.98 -15.01
CA GLN A 313 -28.27 -15.77 -15.60
C GLN A 313 -29.20 -14.57 -15.41
N ARG A 314 -28.61 -13.36 -15.36
CA ARG A 314 -29.34 -12.13 -15.06
C ARG A 314 -30.05 -11.55 -16.28
N VAL A 315 -31.39 -11.48 -16.21
CA VAL A 315 -32.24 -10.96 -17.29
C VAL A 315 -32.84 -9.58 -16.97
N HIS A 316 -32.88 -9.20 -15.69
CA HIS A 316 -33.34 -7.89 -15.24
C HIS A 316 -32.52 -7.40 -14.04
N ARG A 317 -32.60 -6.11 -13.70
CA ARG A 317 -31.91 -5.57 -12.51
C ARG A 317 -32.32 -6.29 -11.22
N SER A 318 -33.52 -6.87 -11.19
CA SER A 318 -34.08 -7.57 -10.04
C SER A 318 -34.29 -9.07 -10.26
N PHE A 319 -33.91 -9.64 -11.41
CA PHE A 319 -34.19 -11.06 -11.69
C PHE A 319 -33.03 -11.80 -12.35
N LEU A 320 -32.78 -13.04 -11.90
CA LEU A 320 -32.06 -14.08 -12.63
C LEU A 320 -33.04 -15.18 -13.04
N VAL A 321 -32.78 -15.81 -14.18
CA VAL A 321 -33.56 -16.92 -14.72
C VAL A 321 -32.64 -18.07 -15.06
N ASN A 322 -33.08 -19.28 -14.75
CA ASN A 322 -32.42 -20.49 -15.20
C ASN A 322 -32.93 -20.85 -16.60
N PHE A 323 -32.06 -20.69 -17.59
CA PHE A 323 -32.42 -20.88 -19.00
C PHE A 323 -32.81 -22.33 -19.33
N ALA A 324 -32.50 -23.31 -18.47
CA ALA A 324 -32.95 -24.69 -18.61
C ALA A 324 -34.48 -24.84 -18.45
N TYR A 325 -35.12 -23.94 -17.71
CA TYR A 325 -36.54 -23.98 -17.37
C TYR A 325 -37.39 -22.96 -18.14
N VAL A 326 -36.81 -22.24 -19.10
CA VAL A 326 -37.58 -21.31 -19.94
C VAL A 326 -38.32 -22.10 -21.01
N GLU A 327 -39.65 -22.06 -20.95
CA GLU A 327 -40.54 -22.72 -21.93
C GLU A 327 -40.72 -21.86 -23.18
N SER A 328 -40.96 -20.57 -22.99
CA SER A 328 -41.14 -19.63 -24.08
C SER A 328 -40.71 -18.22 -23.69
N PHE A 329 -40.54 -17.36 -24.70
CA PHE A 329 -40.12 -15.98 -24.53
C PHE A 329 -40.96 -15.06 -25.41
N GLU A 330 -41.62 -14.07 -24.79
CA GLU A 330 -42.40 -13.07 -25.52
C GLU A 330 -41.66 -11.73 -25.53
N ARG A 331 -41.48 -11.15 -26.72
CA ARG A 331 -40.89 -9.81 -26.87
C ARG A 331 -41.98 -8.77 -27.10
N LYS A 332 -42.05 -7.76 -26.22
CA LYS A 332 -42.92 -6.58 -26.36
C LYS A 332 -42.08 -5.32 -26.54
N LYS A 333 -41.90 -4.89 -27.80
CA LYS A 333 -41.10 -3.71 -28.18
C LYS A 333 -39.65 -3.78 -27.64
N ASN A 334 -39.41 -3.08 -26.52
CA ASN A 334 -38.11 -2.87 -25.89
C ASN A 334 -37.92 -3.66 -24.58
N ILE A 335 -38.90 -4.48 -24.20
CA ILE A 335 -38.84 -5.38 -23.05
C ILE A 335 -39.23 -6.80 -23.50
N GLY A 336 -38.92 -7.80 -22.68
CA GLY A 336 -39.34 -9.17 -22.91
C GLY A 336 -39.84 -9.83 -21.63
N THR A 337 -40.47 -10.98 -21.76
CA THR A 337 -40.92 -11.82 -20.64
C THR A 337 -40.52 -13.26 -20.92
N CYS A 338 -39.81 -13.88 -19.99
CA CYS A 338 -39.55 -15.32 -19.99
C CYS A 338 -40.70 -16.03 -19.28
N TYR A 339 -41.26 -17.06 -19.91
CA TYR A 339 -42.24 -17.96 -19.33
C TYR A 339 -41.54 -19.23 -18.88
N LEU A 340 -41.72 -19.62 -17.62
CA LEU A 340 -41.05 -20.78 -17.04
C LEU A 340 -41.96 -22.01 -17.09
N GLN A 341 -41.34 -23.18 -17.27
CA GLN A 341 -42.03 -24.47 -17.23
C GLN A 341 -42.71 -24.67 -15.87
N GLN A 342 -43.92 -25.21 -15.88
CA GLN A 342 -44.61 -25.63 -14.66
C GLN A 342 -44.16 -27.02 -14.20
N PRO A 343 -44.14 -27.30 -12.89
CA PRO A 343 -44.57 -26.43 -11.79
C PRO A 343 -43.47 -25.44 -11.42
N CYS A 344 -43.82 -24.15 -11.34
CA CYS A 344 -42.94 -23.13 -10.77
C CYS A 344 -43.82 -22.12 -10.04
N THR A 345 -43.36 -21.64 -8.88
CA THR A 345 -44.09 -20.64 -8.09
C THR A 345 -44.16 -19.28 -8.81
N ILE A 346 -43.30 -19.03 -9.79
CA ILE A 346 -43.33 -17.84 -10.65
C ILE A 346 -43.46 -18.26 -12.12
N ALA A 347 -44.58 -17.90 -12.75
CA ALA A 347 -44.84 -18.26 -14.15
C ALA A 347 -44.11 -17.34 -15.16
N GLU A 348 -43.89 -16.07 -14.79
CA GLU A 348 -43.40 -15.04 -15.70
C GLU A 348 -42.26 -14.22 -15.07
N VAL A 349 -41.16 -14.06 -15.79
CA VAL A 349 -40.02 -13.24 -15.37
C VAL A 349 -39.73 -12.13 -16.37
N PRO A 350 -39.77 -10.85 -15.97
CA PRO A 350 -39.52 -9.74 -16.88
C PRO A 350 -38.04 -9.62 -17.26
N VAL A 351 -37.79 -9.23 -18.50
CA VAL A 351 -36.47 -9.01 -19.08
C VAL A 351 -36.27 -7.54 -19.41
N GLY A 352 -35.19 -6.96 -18.88
CA GLY A 352 -34.88 -5.54 -19.04
C GLY A 352 -34.33 -5.20 -20.42
N ARG A 353 -34.57 -3.96 -20.88
CA ARG A 353 -34.14 -3.46 -22.20
C ARG A 353 -32.65 -3.69 -22.50
N THR A 354 -31.78 -3.45 -21.52
CA THR A 354 -30.32 -3.58 -21.67
C THR A 354 -29.85 -5.04 -21.80
N ARG A 355 -30.65 -6.01 -21.33
CA ARG A 355 -30.31 -7.45 -21.34
C ARG A 355 -31.10 -8.24 -22.38
N LEU A 356 -31.95 -7.57 -23.16
CA LEU A 356 -32.83 -8.19 -24.13
C LEU A 356 -32.06 -8.96 -25.22
N ALA A 357 -31.03 -8.35 -25.80
CA ALA A 357 -30.22 -8.98 -26.87
C ALA A 357 -29.48 -10.23 -26.37
N ASP A 358 -28.77 -10.11 -25.23
CA ASP A 358 -28.04 -11.23 -24.60
C ASP A 358 -28.99 -12.38 -24.19
N THR A 359 -30.20 -12.07 -23.74
CA THR A 359 -31.21 -13.09 -23.40
C THR A 359 -31.65 -13.87 -24.63
N ILE A 360 -31.90 -13.19 -25.76
CA ILE A 360 -32.32 -13.83 -27.01
C ILE A 360 -31.20 -14.73 -27.56
N ASP A 361 -29.96 -14.25 -27.59
CA ASP A 361 -28.80 -15.02 -28.07
C ASP A 361 -28.60 -16.30 -27.27
N ARG A 362 -28.81 -16.24 -25.95
CA ARG A 362 -28.67 -17.40 -25.04
C ARG A 362 -29.78 -18.42 -25.18
N LEU A 363 -31.03 -17.98 -25.39
CA LEU A 363 -32.14 -18.89 -25.68
C LEU A 363 -31.86 -19.69 -26.97
N ALA A 364 -31.38 -19.02 -28.02
CA ALA A 364 -31.01 -19.67 -29.28
C ALA A 364 -29.87 -20.68 -29.12
N LEU A 365 -28.89 -20.40 -28.24
CA LEU A 365 -27.81 -21.35 -27.92
C LEU A 365 -28.31 -22.54 -27.09
N HIS A 366 -29.30 -22.34 -26.23
CA HIS A 366 -29.86 -23.40 -25.39
C HIS A 366 -30.71 -24.39 -26.20
N GLU A 367 -31.57 -23.91 -27.11
CA GLU A 367 -32.34 -24.75 -28.02
C GLU A 367 -31.42 -25.65 -28.87
N ARG A 368 -30.32 -25.10 -29.41
CA ARG A 368 -29.33 -25.89 -30.18
C ARG A 368 -28.70 -27.00 -29.35
N ARG A 369 -28.43 -26.77 -28.06
CA ARG A 369 -27.86 -27.79 -27.15
C ARG A 369 -28.88 -28.91 -26.85
N GLN A 370 -30.16 -28.58 -26.69
CA GLN A 370 -31.20 -29.60 -26.47
C GLN A 370 -31.46 -30.47 -27.71
N VAL A 371 -31.42 -29.88 -28.92
CA VAL A 371 -31.56 -30.64 -30.18
C VAL A 371 -30.40 -31.61 -30.37
N VAL A 372 -29.16 -31.20 -30.09
CA VAL A 372 -27.98 -32.07 -30.19
C VAL A 372 -27.96 -33.17 -29.12
N ALA A 373 -28.47 -32.90 -27.92
CA ALA A 373 -28.57 -33.89 -26.84
C ALA A 373 -29.66 -34.95 -27.07
N ARG A 374 -30.74 -34.63 -27.80
CA ARG A 374 -31.80 -35.59 -28.18
C ARG A 374 -31.49 -36.42 -29.43
N ALA A 375 -30.46 -36.04 -30.19
CA ALA A 375 -30.01 -36.76 -31.40
C ALA A 375 -28.91 -37.81 -31.11
N LYS A 376 -28.51 -37.96 -29.84
CA LYS A 376 -27.71 -39.07 -29.31
C LYS A 376 -28.60 -39.93 -28.43
#